data_AF-A0A1B0CKB3-F1
#
_entry.id   AF-A0A1B0CKB3-F1
#
_cell.length_a   1.000
_cell.length_b   1.000
_cell.length_c   1.000
_cell.angle_alpha   90.00
_cell.angle_beta   90.00
_cell.angle_gamma   90.00
#
_symmetry.space_group_name_H-M   'P 1'
#
loop_
_entity.id
_entity.type
_entity.pdbx_description
1 polymer ?
#
loop_
_entity_poly.entity_id
_entity_poly.type
_entity_poly.pdbx_seq_one_letter_code
_entity_poly.pdbx_strand_id
1 'polypeptide(L)'
;MKILIVMFIAVGVCTADVSHIISQDPYAVPLEYHTTTTTTPPPPPHPYVFAYTAGRFPGHVDRTHSEVSDGSGTVRGAFSYVDPRLQVRTVEYVADQYGFHPILSHEPQGPVETEAVQKAAQRHFSLYNRIAEAHAHHDPNLQVVAVPRDSAAVAHAKEKHLSLYEKIAAEHARIGAEQEAQRLAFEATSLQVVAVPRDSAAVVHAKEKHLSLYEKIAAEHARIGAEQEAQRLAFEATSVPNDIEEYHKLH
;
A
#
# COMPACT_ATOMS: atom_id res chain seq x y z
N MET A 1 16.24 -45.52 25.11
CA MET A 1 17.25 -44.56 24.62
C MET A 1 18.01 -45.08 23.39
N LYS A 2 17.30 -45.39 22.30
CA LYS A 2 17.88 -45.77 20.98
C LYS A 2 17.02 -45.26 19.80
N ILE A 3 16.06 -44.37 20.08
CA ILE A 3 15.11 -43.82 19.09
C ILE A 3 15.43 -42.36 18.75
N LEU A 4 16.43 -41.76 19.39
CA LEU A 4 16.77 -40.33 19.28
C LEU A 4 17.82 -40.00 18.21
N ILE A 5 18.26 -40.96 17.38
CA ILE A 5 19.31 -40.77 16.37
C ILE A 5 18.78 -40.88 14.93
N VAL A 6 17.53 -41.31 14.71
CA VAL A 6 16.98 -41.54 13.36
C VAL A 6 16.28 -40.30 12.76
N MET A 7 16.04 -39.26 13.55
CA MET A 7 15.36 -38.02 13.10
C MET A 7 16.29 -36.94 12.53
N PHE A 8 17.61 -37.16 12.52
CA PHE A 8 18.60 -36.19 12.01
C PHE A 8 19.11 -36.49 10.59
N ILE A 9 18.65 -37.58 9.96
CA ILE A 9 19.12 -38.02 8.63
C ILE A 9 18.03 -37.81 7.53
N ALA A 10 16.82 -37.38 7.90
CA ALA A 10 15.69 -37.27 6.97
C ALA A 10 15.41 -35.85 6.42
N VAL A 11 16.27 -34.86 6.69
CA VAL A 11 16.09 -33.46 6.21
C VAL A 11 17.20 -33.03 5.22
N GLY A 12 18.00 -33.98 4.73
CA GLY A 12 19.19 -33.71 3.92
C GLY A 12 19.03 -33.76 2.39
N VAL A 13 17.83 -33.92 1.83
CA VAL A 13 17.65 -34.07 0.38
C VAL A 13 16.41 -33.30 -0.07
N CYS A 14 16.56 -32.01 -0.37
CA CYS A 14 15.67 -31.25 -1.27
C CYS A 14 16.26 -29.85 -1.55
N THR A 15 17.48 -29.80 -2.08
CA THR A 15 17.89 -28.69 -2.95
C THR A 15 18.33 -29.29 -4.27
N ALA A 16 17.36 -29.76 -5.04
CA ALA A 16 17.59 -30.04 -6.45
C ALA A 16 17.66 -28.69 -7.15
N ASP A 17 18.87 -28.28 -7.47
CA ASP A 17 19.15 -27.16 -8.36
C ASP A 17 18.70 -27.56 -9.78
N VAL A 18 17.62 -26.93 -10.27
CA VAL A 18 17.05 -27.18 -11.60
C VAL A 18 17.70 -26.27 -12.67
N SER A 19 18.73 -25.49 -12.32
CA SER A 19 19.40 -24.57 -13.25
C SER A 19 20.08 -25.26 -14.45
N HIS A 20 20.27 -26.58 -14.40
CA HIS A 20 21.05 -27.31 -15.39
C HIS A 20 20.24 -28.18 -16.36
N ILE A 21 18.89 -28.15 -16.33
CA ILE A 21 18.03 -29.03 -17.16
C ILE A 21 17.40 -28.33 -18.38
N ILE A 22 17.77 -27.09 -18.70
CA ILE A 22 17.37 -26.52 -20.01
C ILE A 22 18.44 -26.87 -21.05
N SER A 23 18.26 -28.04 -21.63
CA SER A 23 18.87 -28.48 -22.87
C SER A 23 18.48 -27.53 -24.01
N GLN A 24 19.39 -26.62 -24.33
CA GLN A 24 19.88 -26.32 -25.69
C GLN A 24 18.86 -26.47 -26.84
N ASP A 25 18.01 -25.46 -27.02
CA ASP A 25 17.34 -25.20 -28.30
C ASP A 25 18.35 -24.57 -29.28
N PRO A 26 18.66 -25.20 -30.43
CA PRO A 26 19.64 -24.67 -31.38
C PRO A 26 19.15 -23.47 -32.22
N TYR A 27 18.01 -22.87 -31.86
CA TYR A 27 17.41 -21.72 -32.56
C TYR A 27 17.03 -20.54 -31.65
N ALA A 28 17.47 -20.53 -30.39
CA ALA A 28 17.23 -19.40 -29.49
C ALA A 28 18.18 -18.25 -29.81
N VAL A 29 17.64 -17.20 -30.41
CA VAL A 29 18.31 -15.91 -30.63
C VAL A 29 18.65 -15.30 -29.26
N PRO A 30 19.92 -14.94 -28.95
CA PRO A 30 20.24 -14.33 -27.67
C PRO A 30 19.64 -12.92 -27.60
N LEU A 31 18.60 -12.74 -26.79
CA LEU A 31 18.22 -11.42 -26.28
C LEU A 31 19.16 -11.11 -25.11
N GLU A 32 20.22 -10.35 -25.38
CA GLU A 32 21.08 -9.75 -24.37
C GLU A 32 20.24 -8.76 -23.54
N TYR A 33 19.62 -9.24 -22.47
CA TYR A 33 19.23 -8.36 -21.38
C TYR A 33 20.51 -8.01 -20.62
N HIS A 34 21.14 -6.90 -20.98
CA HIS A 34 22.10 -6.27 -20.10
C HIS A 34 21.33 -5.73 -18.88
N THR A 35 21.17 -6.55 -17.84
CA THR A 35 20.85 -6.06 -16.49
C THR A 35 22.10 -5.38 -15.94
N THR A 36 22.32 -4.12 -16.35
CA THR A 36 23.26 -3.23 -15.68
C THR A 36 22.66 -2.83 -14.34
N THR A 37 22.95 -3.61 -13.30
CA THR A 37 22.73 -3.20 -11.92
C THR A 37 23.74 -2.09 -11.60
N THR A 38 23.41 -0.85 -11.94
CA THR A 38 24.17 0.33 -11.52
C THR A 38 24.00 0.50 -10.02
N THR A 39 24.84 -0.20 -9.25
CA THR A 39 24.96 -0.01 -7.81
C THR A 39 25.78 1.25 -7.56
N THR A 40 25.13 2.40 -7.62
CA THR A 40 25.70 3.64 -7.09
C THR A 40 26.09 3.41 -5.63
N PRO A 41 27.35 3.63 -5.22
CA PRO A 41 27.73 3.49 -3.82
C PRO A 41 26.84 4.41 -2.98
N PRO A 42 26.36 3.97 -1.80
CA PRO A 42 25.50 4.80 -0.96
C PRO A 42 26.24 6.11 -0.65
N PRO A 43 25.54 7.26 -0.66
CA PRO A 43 26.15 8.54 -0.33
C PRO A 43 26.81 8.47 1.05
N PRO A 44 27.89 9.23 1.27
CA PRO A 44 28.53 9.29 2.58
C PRO A 44 27.51 9.74 3.65
N PRO A 45 27.56 9.17 4.87
CA PRO A 45 26.59 9.49 5.90
C PRO A 45 26.69 10.97 6.33
N HIS A 46 25.54 11.62 6.48
CA HIS A 46 25.42 13.00 6.96
C HIS A 46 24.84 13.03 8.39
N PRO A 47 25.68 12.91 9.45
CA PRO A 47 25.20 12.91 10.82
C PRO A 47 24.73 14.30 11.25
N TYR A 48 23.78 14.35 12.19
CA TYR A 48 23.32 15.59 12.82
C TYR A 48 23.01 15.36 14.30
N VAL A 49 23.00 16.47 15.05
CA VAL A 49 22.56 16.51 16.44
C VAL A 49 21.50 17.61 16.55
N PHE A 50 20.37 17.29 17.17
CA PHE A 50 19.27 18.23 17.35
C PHE A 50 18.73 18.14 18.78
N ALA A 51 18.50 19.27 19.42
CA ALA A 51 17.87 19.33 20.73
C ALA A 51 17.07 20.62 20.89
N TYR A 52 15.96 20.55 21.63
CA TYR A 52 15.22 21.72 22.07
C TYR A 52 14.58 21.51 23.44
N THR A 53 14.28 22.63 24.09
CA THR A 53 13.51 22.69 25.33
C THR A 53 12.39 23.69 25.16
N ALA A 54 11.19 23.36 25.63
CA ALA A 54 10.02 24.22 25.54
C ALA A 54 9.22 24.21 26.85
N GLY A 55 8.48 25.29 27.09
CA GLY A 55 7.64 25.50 28.26
C GLY A 55 6.33 26.19 27.93
N ARG A 56 5.26 25.88 28.67
CA ARG A 56 4.00 26.65 28.61
C ARG A 56 4.09 28.05 29.23
N PHE A 57 4.98 28.25 30.19
CA PHE A 57 5.15 29.51 30.92
C PHE A 57 6.59 30.04 30.79
N PRO A 58 6.79 31.37 30.75
CA PRO A 58 8.14 31.95 30.76
C PRO A 58 8.94 31.46 31.97
N GLY A 59 10.15 30.95 31.73
CA GLY A 59 11.03 30.45 32.79
C GLY A 59 10.74 29.03 33.29
N HIS A 60 9.84 28.28 32.63
CA HIS A 60 9.57 26.88 32.94
C HIS A 60 9.83 26.00 31.73
N VAL A 61 10.30 24.76 31.95
CA VAL A 61 10.50 23.76 30.89
C VAL A 61 9.59 22.58 31.21
N ASP A 62 8.66 22.27 30.29
CA ASP A 62 7.73 21.14 30.42
C ASP A 62 7.88 20.09 29.32
N ARG A 63 8.65 20.41 28.28
CA ARG A 63 8.93 19.54 27.15
C ARG A 63 10.40 19.63 26.78
N THR A 64 11.02 18.48 26.53
CA THR A 64 12.40 18.39 26.05
C THR A 64 12.50 17.35 24.94
N HIS A 65 13.42 17.56 24.02
CA HIS A 65 13.71 16.65 22.92
C HIS A 65 15.20 16.69 22.61
N SER A 66 15.80 15.53 22.37
CA SER A 66 17.16 15.40 21.89
C SER A 66 17.27 14.20 20.98
N GLU A 67 17.92 14.35 19.83
CA GLU A 67 18.18 13.26 18.91
C GLU A 67 19.52 13.42 18.19
N VAL A 68 20.05 12.29 17.75
CA VAL A 68 21.30 12.16 17.02
C VAL A 68 21.09 11.21 15.86
N SER A 69 21.47 11.63 14.66
CA SER A 69 21.51 10.78 13.48
C SER A 69 22.94 10.36 13.19
N ASP A 70 23.14 9.08 12.88
CA ASP A 70 24.42 8.57 12.39
C ASP A 70 24.67 8.90 10.91
N GLY A 71 23.69 9.52 10.24
CA GLY A 71 23.75 9.88 8.83
C GLY A 71 23.58 8.72 7.85
N SER A 72 23.51 7.48 8.35
CA SER A 72 23.33 6.25 7.56
C SER A 72 21.88 5.78 7.48
N GLY A 73 20.97 6.54 8.09
CA GLY A 73 19.53 6.24 8.16
C GLY A 73 19.05 5.84 9.55
N THR A 74 19.93 5.80 10.56
CA THR A 74 19.52 5.53 11.95
C THR A 74 19.50 6.83 12.76
N VAL A 75 18.38 7.10 13.43
CA VAL A 75 18.22 8.22 14.37
C VAL A 75 17.89 7.68 15.74
N ARG A 76 18.61 8.15 16.76
CA ARG A 76 18.36 7.81 18.17
C ARG A 76 18.02 9.08 18.92
N GLY A 77 16.99 9.04 19.72
CA GLY A 77 16.61 10.21 20.49
C GLY A 77 15.75 9.89 21.70
N ALA A 78 15.45 10.94 22.43
CA ALA A 78 14.52 10.91 23.54
C ALA A 78 13.72 12.21 23.55
N PHE A 79 12.43 12.10 23.82
CA PHE A 79 11.61 13.25 24.17
C PHE A 79 10.91 13.02 25.50
N SER A 80 10.68 14.10 26.24
CA SER A 80 9.90 14.03 27.48
C SER A 80 8.92 15.18 27.60
N TYR A 81 7.79 14.92 28.26
CA TYR A 81 6.75 15.89 28.51
C TYR A 81 6.04 15.62 29.86
N VAL A 82 5.44 16.66 30.44
CA VAL A 82 4.59 16.54 31.63
C VAL A 82 3.13 16.28 31.21
N ASP A 83 2.56 15.16 31.63
CA ASP A 83 1.18 14.78 31.32
C ASP A 83 0.14 15.54 32.18
N PRO A 84 -1.17 15.44 31.88
CA PRO A 84 -2.22 16.08 32.69
C PRO A 84 -2.31 15.59 34.15
N ARG A 85 -1.69 14.45 34.47
CA ARG A 85 -1.57 13.90 35.83
C ARG A 85 -0.29 14.37 36.53
N LEU A 86 0.42 15.34 35.95
CA LEU A 86 1.69 15.90 36.41
C LEU A 86 2.84 14.88 36.50
N GLN A 87 2.78 13.82 35.68
CA GLN A 87 3.84 12.83 35.58
C GLN A 87 4.71 13.11 34.34
N VAL A 88 6.03 12.98 34.48
CA VAL A 88 6.95 13.06 33.34
C VAL A 88 6.87 11.77 32.54
N ARG A 89 6.49 11.90 31.27
CA ARG A 89 6.51 10.82 30.28
C ARG A 89 7.76 11.01 29.44
N THR A 90 8.56 9.97 29.33
CA THR A 90 9.77 9.95 28.52
C THR A 90 9.66 8.82 27.52
N VAL A 91 10.00 9.09 26.27
CA VAL A 91 10.10 8.09 25.22
C VAL A 91 11.49 8.17 24.65
N GLU A 92 12.25 7.11 24.84
CA GLU A 92 13.49 6.87 24.11
C GLU A 92 13.13 6.13 22.82
N TYR A 93 13.83 6.39 21.72
CA TYR A 93 13.53 5.70 20.46
C TYR A 93 14.76 5.48 19.61
N VAL A 94 14.64 4.47 18.75
CA VAL A 94 15.52 4.22 17.62
C VAL A 94 14.66 4.17 16.37
N ALA A 95 14.91 5.06 15.41
CA ALA A 95 14.36 5.00 14.08
C ALA A 95 15.43 4.43 13.15
N ASP A 96 15.17 3.27 12.55
CA ASP A 96 16.08 2.60 11.63
C ASP A 96 15.33 2.16 10.35
N GLN A 97 16.02 1.42 9.48
CA GLN A 97 15.44 0.89 8.23
C GLN A 97 14.22 -0.03 8.44
N TYR A 98 14.06 -0.60 9.63
CA TYR A 98 12.95 -1.49 9.98
C TYR A 98 11.80 -0.76 10.67
N GLY A 99 11.92 0.55 10.90
CA GLY A 99 10.85 1.41 11.41
C GLY A 99 11.23 2.14 12.69
N PHE A 100 10.21 2.48 13.46
CA PHE A 100 10.32 3.26 14.70
C PHE A 100 10.15 2.37 15.93
N HIS A 101 11.15 2.32 16.80
CA HIS A 101 11.21 1.47 17.98
C HIS A 101 11.20 2.31 19.26
N PRO A 102 10.03 2.64 19.83
CA PRO A 102 9.94 3.43 21.05
C PRO A 102 10.05 2.56 22.32
N ILE A 103 10.76 3.09 23.30
CA ILE A 103 10.89 2.58 24.67
C ILE A 103 10.26 3.64 25.57
N LEU A 104 9.09 3.33 26.12
CA LEU A 104 8.36 4.25 26.98
C LEU A 104 8.80 4.07 28.43
N SER A 105 9.01 5.17 29.15
CA SER A 105 9.27 5.12 30.60
C SER A 105 8.08 4.58 31.40
N HIS A 106 6.88 4.62 30.80
CA HIS A 106 5.66 4.07 31.36
C HIS A 106 4.83 3.45 30.24
N GLU A 107 4.43 2.19 30.41
CA GLU A 107 3.52 1.56 29.48
C GLU A 107 2.12 2.18 29.60
N PRO A 108 1.44 2.42 28.46
CA PRO A 108 0.03 2.78 28.49
C PRO A 108 -0.73 1.61 29.13
N GLN A 109 -1.34 1.86 30.29
CA GLN A 109 -2.28 0.90 30.86
C GLN A 109 -3.46 0.82 29.89
N GLY A 110 -3.62 -0.33 29.25
CA GLY A 110 -4.81 -0.63 28.47
C GLY A 110 -6.07 -0.51 29.35
N PRO A 111 -7.25 -0.48 28.74
CA PRO A 111 -8.50 -0.50 29.50
C PRO A 111 -8.47 -1.68 30.47
N VAL A 112 -8.49 -1.40 31.78
CA VAL A 112 -8.59 -2.44 32.79
C VAL A 112 -9.96 -3.09 32.60
N GLU A 113 -9.99 -4.38 32.28
CA GLU A 113 -11.25 -5.10 32.15
C GLU A 113 -11.99 -5.04 33.48
N THR A 114 -13.09 -4.31 33.50
CA THR A 114 -13.95 -4.25 34.67
C THR A 114 -14.61 -5.61 34.91
N GLU A 115 -14.97 -5.93 36.15
CA GLU A 115 -15.70 -7.16 36.48
C GLU A 115 -16.98 -7.33 35.66
N ALA A 116 -17.64 -6.21 35.33
CA ALA A 116 -18.82 -6.20 34.48
C ALA A 116 -18.51 -6.68 33.05
N VAL A 117 -17.39 -6.26 32.48
CA VAL A 117 -16.91 -6.69 31.15
C VAL A 117 -16.55 -8.17 31.18
N GLN A 118 -15.82 -8.63 32.21
CA GLN A 118 -15.48 -10.05 32.36
C GLN A 118 -16.73 -10.93 32.47
N LYS A 119 -17.70 -10.52 33.29
CA LYS A 119 -18.98 -11.24 33.45
C LYS A 119 -19.80 -11.23 32.16
N ALA A 120 -19.77 -10.13 31.40
CA ALA A 120 -20.43 -10.06 30.10
C ALA A 120 -19.77 -11.00 29.09
N ALA A 121 -18.44 -11.06 29.05
CA ALA A 121 -17.70 -11.98 28.18
C ALA A 121 -18.00 -13.45 28.51
N GLN A 122 -18.05 -13.81 29.79
CA GLN A 122 -18.42 -15.17 30.23
C GLN A 122 -19.86 -15.53 29.84
N ARG A 123 -20.81 -14.61 30.04
CA ARG A 123 -22.21 -14.79 29.61
C ARG A 123 -22.32 -14.97 28.11
N HIS A 124 -21.60 -14.16 27.34
CA HIS A 124 -21.58 -14.28 25.90
C HIS A 124 -21.02 -15.63 25.45
N PHE A 125 -19.88 -16.05 26.01
CA PHE A 125 -19.26 -17.34 25.68
C PHE A 125 -20.18 -18.53 25.98
N SER A 126 -20.81 -18.54 27.16
CA SER A 126 -21.77 -19.59 27.53
C SER A 126 -23.02 -19.62 26.64
N LEU A 127 -23.56 -18.45 26.26
CA LEU A 127 -24.69 -18.37 25.34
C LEU A 127 -24.29 -18.86 23.94
N TYR A 128 -23.12 -18.46 23.44
CA TYR A 128 -22.62 -18.89 22.15
C TYR A 128 -22.49 -20.42 22.09
N ASN A 129 -21.85 -21.03 23.08
CA ASN A 129 -21.68 -22.49 23.13
C ASN A 129 -23.03 -23.21 23.20
N ARG A 130 -23.97 -22.73 24.02
CA ARG A 130 -25.32 -23.30 24.09
C ARG A 130 -26.05 -23.24 22.73
N ILE A 131 -25.95 -22.11 22.03
CA ILE A 131 -26.59 -21.96 20.70
C ILE A 131 -25.90 -22.86 19.68
N ALA A 132 -24.58 -22.96 19.73
CA ALA A 132 -23.82 -23.84 18.85
C ALA A 132 -24.20 -25.32 19.07
N GLU A 133 -24.31 -25.77 20.32
CA GLU A 133 -24.78 -27.11 20.69
C GLU A 133 -26.23 -27.36 20.24
N ALA A 134 -27.12 -26.39 20.43
CA ALA A 134 -28.51 -26.46 19.98
C ALA A 134 -28.68 -26.47 18.45
N HIS A 135 -27.72 -25.91 17.71
CA HIS A 135 -27.70 -26.03 16.25
C HIS A 135 -27.05 -27.34 15.79
N ALA A 136 -26.07 -27.87 16.53
CA ALA A 136 -25.42 -29.14 16.23
C ALA A 136 -26.34 -30.34 16.49
N HIS A 137 -27.09 -30.30 17.60
CA HIS A 137 -28.17 -31.23 17.88
C HIS A 137 -29.46 -30.54 17.48
N HIS A 138 -30.01 -30.87 16.31
CA HIS A 138 -31.33 -30.42 15.90
C HIS A 138 -32.37 -30.96 16.90
N ASP A 139 -32.47 -30.33 18.07
CA ASP A 139 -33.42 -30.63 19.12
C ASP A 139 -34.75 -30.00 18.72
N PRO A 140 -35.76 -30.81 18.37
CA PRO A 140 -37.08 -30.28 17.98
C PRO A 140 -37.80 -29.57 19.12
N ASN A 141 -37.29 -29.61 20.36
CA ASN A 141 -37.91 -29.05 21.55
C ASN A 141 -37.22 -27.79 22.10
N LEU A 142 -36.04 -27.41 21.60
CA LEU A 142 -35.61 -26.02 21.74
C LEU A 142 -36.43 -25.21 20.74
N GLN A 143 -37.30 -24.34 21.26
CA GLN A 143 -37.88 -23.27 20.46
C GLN A 143 -36.76 -22.31 20.03
N VAL A 144 -35.96 -22.75 19.07
CA VAL A 144 -35.21 -21.88 18.18
C VAL A 144 -36.25 -20.90 17.67
N VAL A 145 -36.08 -19.62 18.02
CA VAL A 145 -36.83 -18.50 17.48
C VAL A 145 -37.16 -18.86 16.05
N ALA A 146 -38.45 -19.12 15.78
CA ALA A 146 -38.89 -19.59 14.48
C ALA A 146 -38.25 -18.64 13.46
N VAL A 147 -37.22 -19.11 12.74
CA VAL A 147 -36.61 -18.31 11.68
C VAL A 147 -37.80 -17.88 10.84
N PRO A 148 -38.03 -16.57 10.64
CA PRO A 148 -39.24 -16.10 10.00
C PRO A 148 -39.42 -16.89 8.71
N ARG A 149 -40.43 -17.76 8.68
CA ARG A 149 -40.76 -18.47 7.45
C ARG A 149 -41.04 -17.38 6.43
N ASP A 150 -40.42 -17.50 5.25
CA ASP A 150 -40.67 -16.53 4.18
C ASP A 150 -42.17 -16.34 4.03
N SER A 151 -42.62 -15.09 4.09
CA SER A 151 -44.02 -14.81 3.80
C SER A 151 -44.29 -15.23 2.35
N ALA A 152 -45.54 -15.57 2.03
CA ALA A 152 -45.91 -15.95 0.67
C ALA A 152 -45.48 -14.88 -0.36
N ALA A 153 -45.48 -13.59 0.02
CA ALA A 153 -44.99 -12.50 -0.80
C ALA A 153 -43.47 -12.57 -1.06
N VAL A 154 -42.67 -12.93 -0.05
CA VAL A 154 -41.21 -13.08 -0.19
C VAL A 154 -40.88 -14.32 -1.04
N ALA A 155 -41.59 -15.43 -0.82
CA ALA A 155 -41.43 -16.63 -1.65
C ALA A 155 -41.74 -16.34 -3.12
N HIS A 156 -42.87 -15.67 -3.40
CA HIS A 156 -43.25 -15.26 -4.75
C HIS A 156 -42.25 -14.25 -5.36
N ALA A 157 -41.71 -13.32 -4.55
CA ALA A 157 -40.69 -12.39 -5.03
C ALA A 157 -39.38 -13.10 -5.41
N LYS A 158 -38.97 -14.13 -4.64
CA LYS A 158 -37.81 -14.96 -4.96
C LYS A 158 -38.01 -15.74 -6.27
N GLU A 159 -39.19 -16.35 -6.44
CA GLU A 159 -39.54 -17.06 -7.67
C GLU A 159 -39.57 -16.12 -8.88
N LYS A 160 -40.20 -14.95 -8.74
CA LYS A 160 -40.18 -13.91 -9.78
C LYS A 160 -38.75 -13.50 -10.12
N HIS A 161 -37.90 -13.26 -9.12
CA HIS A 161 -36.51 -12.88 -9.34
C HIS A 161 -35.72 -13.98 -10.07
N LEU A 162 -35.89 -15.24 -9.66
CA LEU A 162 -35.26 -16.37 -10.33
C LEU A 162 -35.70 -16.47 -11.80
N SER A 163 -36.99 -16.33 -12.07
CA SER A 163 -37.51 -16.32 -13.45
C SER A 163 -36.96 -15.16 -14.29
N LEU A 164 -36.71 -14.00 -13.69
CA LEU A 164 -36.12 -12.85 -14.38
C LEU A 164 -34.64 -13.07 -14.66
N TYR A 165 -33.91 -13.65 -13.70
CA TYR A 165 -32.51 -14.00 -13.88
C TYR A 165 -32.31 -14.99 -15.04
N GLU A 166 -33.14 -16.03 -15.11
CA GLU A 166 -33.11 -17.00 -16.22
C GLU A 166 -33.37 -16.33 -17.57
N LYS A 167 -34.33 -15.39 -17.64
CA LYS A 167 -34.62 -14.63 -18.87
C LYS A 167 -33.44 -13.77 -19.31
N ILE A 168 -32.82 -13.03 -18.40
CA ILE A 168 -31.67 -12.17 -18.70
C ILE A 168 -30.48 -13.03 -19.13
N ALA A 169 -30.24 -14.16 -18.47
CA ALA A 169 -29.18 -15.10 -18.86
C ALA A 169 -29.39 -15.63 -20.29
N ALA A 170 -30.62 -16.00 -20.66
CA ALA A 170 -30.95 -16.42 -22.01
C ALA A 170 -30.78 -15.29 -23.05
N GLU A 171 -31.17 -14.06 -22.70
CA GLU A 171 -30.98 -12.90 -23.57
C GLU A 171 -29.50 -12.58 -23.79
N HIS A 172 -28.69 -12.60 -22.73
CA HIS A 172 -27.24 -12.40 -22.83
C HIS A 172 -26.57 -13.48 -23.67
N ALA A 173 -27.00 -14.74 -23.55
CA ALA A 173 -26.52 -15.82 -24.40
C ALA A 173 -26.83 -15.56 -25.88
N ARG A 174 -28.04 -15.06 -26.19
CA ARG A 174 -28.43 -14.71 -27.57
C ARG A 174 -27.59 -13.54 -28.12
N ILE A 175 -27.43 -12.48 -27.34
CA ILE A 175 -26.61 -11.31 -27.74
C ILE A 175 -25.15 -11.74 -27.97
N GLY A 176 -24.60 -12.60 -27.10
CA GLY A 176 -23.25 -13.14 -27.28
C GLY A 176 -23.10 -13.90 -28.61
N ALA A 177 -24.07 -14.75 -28.95
CA ALA A 177 -24.08 -15.49 -30.21
C ALA A 177 -24.22 -14.55 -31.44
N GLU A 178 -25.06 -13.51 -31.35
CA GLU A 178 -25.22 -12.50 -32.39
C GLU A 178 -23.91 -11.71 -32.61
N GLN A 179 -23.24 -11.30 -31.54
CA GLN A 179 -21.96 -10.59 -31.61
C GLN A 179 -20.85 -11.47 -32.18
N GLU A 180 -20.81 -12.77 -31.82
CA GLU A 180 -19.86 -13.71 -32.40
C GLU A 180 -20.11 -13.90 -33.90
N ALA A 181 -21.38 -14.05 -34.32
CA ALA A 181 -21.75 -14.13 -35.72
C ALA A 181 -21.38 -12.86 -36.49
N GLN A 182 -21.58 -11.67 -35.90
CA GLN A 182 -21.14 -10.41 -36.48
C GLN A 182 -19.61 -10.33 -36.59
N ARG A 183 -18.88 -10.80 -35.58
CA ARG A 183 -17.40 -10.85 -35.62
C ARG A 183 -16.92 -11.72 -36.77
N LEU A 184 -17.49 -12.91 -36.93
CA LEU A 184 -17.19 -13.83 -38.03
C LEU A 184 -17.59 -13.24 -39.39
N ALA A 185 -18.74 -12.56 -39.49
CA ALA A 185 -19.18 -11.89 -40.71
C ALA A 185 -18.26 -10.71 -41.08
N PHE A 186 -17.81 -9.93 -40.09
CA PHE A 186 -16.83 -8.86 -40.30
C PHE A 186 -15.47 -9.41 -40.71
N GLU A 187 -14.99 -10.49 -40.09
CA GLU A 187 -13.76 -11.17 -40.48
C GLU A 187 -13.84 -11.68 -41.93
N ALA A 188 -14.96 -12.30 -42.31
CA ALA A 188 -15.23 -12.72 -43.68
C ALA A 188 -15.31 -11.54 -44.66
N THR A 189 -15.89 -10.40 -44.25
CA THR A 189 -16.00 -9.18 -45.06
C THR A 189 -14.66 -8.44 -45.15
N SER A 190 -13.84 -8.45 -44.11
CA SER A 190 -12.52 -7.80 -44.05
C SER A 190 -11.53 -8.42 -45.03
N LEU A 191 -11.68 -9.72 -45.35
CA LEU A 191 -10.93 -10.39 -46.40
C LEU A 191 -11.37 -9.96 -47.82
N GLN A 192 -12.48 -9.22 -47.99
CA GLN A 192 -12.83 -8.53 -49.23
C GLN A 192 -12.28 -7.09 -49.20
N VAL A 193 -11.12 -6.89 -49.82
CA VAL A 193 -10.45 -5.58 -49.96
C VAL A 193 -11.39 -4.56 -50.64
N VAL A 194 -11.83 -3.55 -49.88
CA VAL A 194 -12.52 -2.36 -50.41
C VAL A 194 -11.77 -1.11 -49.92
N ALA A 195 -11.44 -0.21 -50.85
CA ALA A 195 -10.58 0.95 -50.65
C ALA A 195 -10.99 1.84 -49.45
N VAL A 196 -10.02 2.15 -48.57
CA VAL A 196 -10.22 2.93 -47.34
C VAL A 196 -10.73 4.35 -47.66
N PRO A 197 -11.82 4.83 -47.04
CA PRO A 197 -12.31 6.19 -47.22
C PRO A 197 -11.36 7.22 -46.60
N ARG A 198 -11.06 8.32 -47.31
CA ARG A 198 -10.23 9.42 -46.79
C ARG A 198 -10.95 10.15 -45.64
N ASP A 199 -10.21 10.49 -44.58
CA ASP A 199 -10.70 11.27 -43.43
C ASP A 199 -11.46 12.53 -43.89
N SER A 200 -12.60 12.80 -43.26
CA SER A 200 -13.39 14.00 -43.56
C SER A 200 -12.64 15.26 -43.11
N ALA A 201 -12.83 16.37 -43.82
CA ALA A 201 -12.12 17.63 -43.55
C ALA A 201 -12.28 18.11 -42.09
N ALA A 202 -13.40 17.80 -41.44
CA ALA A 202 -13.64 18.11 -40.03
C ALA A 202 -12.70 17.33 -39.09
N VAL A 203 -12.42 16.05 -39.40
CA VAL A 203 -11.51 15.22 -38.61
C VAL A 203 -10.06 15.68 -38.78
N VAL A 204 -9.69 16.08 -40.00
CA VAL A 204 -8.37 16.66 -40.27
C VAL A 204 -8.17 17.95 -39.47
N HIS A 205 -9.15 18.86 -39.52
CA HIS A 205 -9.10 20.12 -38.77
C HIS A 205 -9.07 19.90 -37.24
N ALA A 206 -9.78 18.89 -36.72
CA ALA A 206 -9.74 18.54 -35.31
C ALA A 206 -8.34 18.04 -34.88
N LYS A 207 -7.68 17.23 -35.72
CA LYS A 207 -6.31 16.74 -35.49
C LYS A 207 -5.31 17.90 -35.47
N GLU A 208 -5.42 18.84 -36.40
CA GLU A 208 -4.57 20.04 -36.46
C GLU A 208 -4.76 20.94 -35.24
N LYS A 209 -6.01 21.18 -34.83
CA LYS A 209 -6.31 21.95 -33.62
C LYS A 209 -5.70 21.30 -32.37
N HIS A 210 -5.79 19.98 -32.26
CA HIS A 210 -5.22 19.24 -31.14
C HIS A 210 -3.68 19.32 -31.14
N LEU A 211 -3.04 19.20 -32.31
CA LEU A 211 -1.59 19.39 -32.43
C LEU A 211 -1.15 20.78 -31.98
N SER A 212 -1.85 21.83 -32.45
CA SER A 212 -1.52 23.22 -32.09
C SER A 212 -1.69 23.51 -30.60
N LEU A 213 -2.61 22.82 -29.92
CA LEU A 213 -2.81 22.95 -28.48
C LEU A 213 -1.67 22.28 -27.72
N TYR A 214 -1.22 21.12 -28.19
CA TYR A 214 -0.10 20.40 -27.60
C TYR A 214 1.20 21.21 -27.64
N GLU A 215 1.50 21.83 -28.79
CA GLU A 215 2.70 22.68 -28.96
C GLU A 215 2.69 23.91 -28.04
N LYS A 216 1.52 24.54 -27.85
CA LYS A 216 1.38 25.69 -26.95
C LYS A 216 1.65 25.32 -25.50
N ILE A 217 1.12 24.18 -25.04
CA ILE A 217 1.32 23.71 -23.67
C ILE A 217 2.80 23.35 -23.44
N ALA A 218 3.43 22.69 -24.41
CA ALA A 218 4.85 22.35 -24.33
C ALA A 218 5.75 23.60 -24.21
N ALA A 219 5.46 24.65 -25.00
CA ALA A 219 6.21 25.91 -24.95
C ALA A 219 6.02 26.66 -23.63
N GLU A 220 4.82 26.62 -23.05
CA GLU A 220 4.49 27.28 -21.79
C GLU A 220 5.24 26.63 -20.61
N HIS A 221 5.22 25.30 -20.54
CA HIS A 221 5.99 24.54 -19.55
C HIS A 221 7.50 24.78 -19.67
N ALA A 222 8.04 24.88 -20.89
CA ALA A 222 9.45 25.20 -21.11
C ALA A 222 9.82 26.60 -20.57
N ARG A 223 8.92 27.57 -20.72
CA ARG A 223 9.12 28.94 -20.20
C ARG A 223 9.11 28.96 -18.67
N ILE A 224 8.17 28.26 -18.05
CA ILE A 224 8.13 28.11 -16.58
C ILE A 224 9.43 27.47 -16.07
N GLY A 225 9.90 26.41 -16.73
CA GLY A 225 11.16 25.75 -16.35
C GLY A 225 12.35 26.71 -16.40
N ALA A 226 12.48 27.49 -17.48
CA ALA A 226 13.55 28.46 -17.62
C ALA A 226 13.48 29.61 -16.59
N GLU A 227 12.26 30.09 -16.25
CA GLU A 227 12.07 31.10 -15.21
C GLU A 227 12.50 30.57 -13.83
N GLN A 228 12.15 29.34 -13.48
CA GLN A 228 12.55 28.72 -12.21
C GLN A 228 14.07 28.49 -12.13
N GLU A 229 14.71 28.09 -13.23
CA GLU A 229 16.16 27.93 -13.29
C GLU A 229 16.89 29.27 -13.16
N ALA A 230 16.40 30.32 -13.83
CA ALA A 230 16.92 31.68 -13.70
C ALA A 230 16.78 32.22 -12.27
N GLN A 231 15.65 31.95 -11.60
CA GLN A 231 15.45 32.31 -10.20
C GLN A 231 16.41 31.56 -9.27
N ARG A 232 16.65 30.27 -9.52
CA ARG A 232 17.63 29.47 -8.78
C ARG A 232 19.03 30.04 -8.92
N LEU A 233 19.45 30.38 -10.14
CA LEU A 233 20.77 30.97 -10.40
C LEU A 233 20.92 32.37 -9.80
N ALA A 234 19.87 33.19 -9.84
CA ALA A 234 19.88 34.52 -9.20
C ALA A 234 20.00 34.42 -7.67
N PHE A 235 19.31 33.44 -7.06
CA PHE A 235 19.44 33.14 -5.64
C PHE A 235 20.85 32.67 -5.28
N GLU A 236 21.42 31.74 -6.07
CA GLU A 236 22.78 31.23 -5.89
C GLU A 236 23.82 32.36 -6.00
N ALA A 237 23.69 33.26 -6.98
CA ALA A 237 24.58 34.40 -7.17
C ALA A 237 24.50 35.48 -6.08
N THR A 238 23.40 35.56 -5.33
CA THR A 238 23.20 36.56 -4.25
C THR A 238 23.51 35.97 -2.87
N SER A 239 23.79 34.66 -2.78
CA SER A 239 24.19 34.02 -1.53
C SER A 239 25.66 34.31 -1.21
N VAL A 240 25.93 34.91 -0.04
CA VAL A 240 27.30 35.17 0.44
C VAL A 240 27.88 33.86 1.00
N PRO A 241 29.12 33.46 0.66
CA PRO A 241 29.77 32.32 1.29
C PRO A 241 29.97 32.60 2.78
N ASN A 242 29.48 31.70 3.63
CA ASN A 242 29.67 31.80 5.07
C ASN A 242 31.09 31.29 5.42
N ASP A 243 32.09 32.16 5.36
CA ASP A 243 33.47 31.82 5.76
C ASP A 243 33.58 31.78 7.30
N ILE A 244 33.82 30.58 7.85
CA ILE A 244 33.88 30.30 9.30
C ILE A 244 35.28 30.55 9.91
N GLU A 245 36.18 31.31 9.26
CA GLU A 245 37.56 31.50 9.78
C GLU A 245 37.81 32.75 10.65
N GLU A 246 36.86 33.67 10.82
CA GLU A 246 37.13 34.96 11.49
C GLU A 246 36.81 35.04 13.00
N TYR A 247 36.79 33.92 13.75
CA TYR A 247 36.51 33.94 15.20
C TYR A 247 37.67 33.52 16.12
N HIS A 248 38.89 33.30 15.60
CA HIS A 248 40.01 32.80 16.41
C HIS A 248 41.13 33.80 16.75
N LYS A 249 40.89 35.11 16.67
CA LYS A 249 41.95 36.13 16.90
C LYS A 249 41.67 37.20 17.95
N LEU A 250 40.83 36.90 18.94
CA LEU A 250 40.61 37.76 20.11
C LEU A 250 40.62 36.93 21.40
N HIS A 251 41.79 36.41 21.78
CA HIS A 251 42.20 36.18 23.17
C HIS A 251 43.72 36.26 23.28
#